data_AF-A0A3P1VHP4-F1
#
_entry.id   AF-A0A3P1VHP4-F1
#
_cell.length_a   1.000
_cell.length_b   1.000
_cell.length_c   1.000
_cell.angle_alpha   90.00
_cell.angle_beta   90.00
_cell.angle_gamma   90.00
#
_symmetry.space_group_name_H-M   'P 1'
#
loop_
_entity.id
_entity.type
_entity.pdbx_description
1 polymer ?
#
loop_
_entity_poly.entity_id
_entity_poly.type
_entity_poly.pdbx_seq_one_letter_code
_entity_poly.pdbx_strand_id
1 'polypeptide(L)' 'MPKWSNPDYVNELDPKIVDILVEFHKSQGTLETPEAQAEIAQKRAEIEQRRAELEDKKQELLNRLNK' A
#
# COMPACT_ATOMS: atom_id res chain seq x y z
N MET A 1 -7.53 7.91 20.42
CA MET A 1 -8.01 8.11 19.04
C MET A 1 -7.30 7.14 18.12
N PRO A 2 -7.96 6.65 17.07
CA PRO A 2 -7.29 5.87 16.04
C PRO A 2 -6.19 6.65 15.32
N LYS A 3 -5.16 5.95 14.82
CA LYS A 3 -4.03 6.58 14.11
C LYS A 3 -4.49 7.35 12.85
N TRP A 4 -5.54 6.88 12.18
CA TRP A 4 -6.14 7.50 11.00
C TRP A 4 -6.98 8.75 11.28
N SER A 5 -7.19 9.10 12.55
CA SER A 5 -7.82 10.38 12.93
C SER A 5 -6.81 11.53 12.95
N ASN A 6 -5.50 11.25 12.78
CA ASN A 6 -4.48 12.27 12.64
C ASN A 6 -4.50 12.81 11.19
N PRO A 7 -4.62 14.13 10.95
CA PRO A 7 -4.51 14.71 9.61
C PRO A 7 -3.18 14.42 8.91
N ASP A 8 -2.10 14.18 9.67
CA ASP A 8 -0.78 13.81 9.13
C ASP A 8 -0.63 12.30 8.87
N TYR A 9 -1.70 11.51 9.03
CA TYR A 9 -1.65 10.07 8.80
C TYR A 9 -1.44 9.75 7.32
N VAL A 10 -0.35 9.03 7.02
CA VAL A 10 -0.09 8.47 5.70
C VAL A 10 -0.52 6.99 5.71
N ASN A 11 -1.39 6.63 4.77
CA ASN A 11 -1.81 5.25 4.60
C ASN A 11 -0.74 4.46 3.83
N GLU A 12 -0.09 3.51 4.50
CA GLU A 12 0.92 2.62 3.92
C GLU A 12 0.41 1.73 2.78
N LEU A 13 -0.91 1.59 2.64
CA LEU A 13 -1.58 0.82 1.59
C LEU A 13 -2.19 1.71 0.49
N ASP A 14 -1.87 3.00 0.49
CA ASP A 14 -2.29 3.89 -0.59
C ASP A 14 -1.46 3.59 -1.86
N PRO A 15 -2.09 3.32 -3.02
CA PRO A 15 -1.38 3.13 -4.29
C PRO A 15 -0.44 4.30 -4.61
N LYS A 16 -0.71 5.51 -4.11
CA LYS A 16 0.17 6.68 -4.28
C LYS A 16 1.58 6.45 -3.74
N ILE A 17 1.79 5.53 -2.80
CA ILE A 17 3.14 5.18 -2.32
C ILE A 17 4.00 4.61 -3.45
N VAL A 18 3.39 3.88 -4.38
CA VAL A 18 4.10 3.36 -5.54
C VAL A 18 4.48 4.49 -6.50
N ASP A 19 3.61 5.49 -6.66
CA ASP A 19 3.88 6.66 -7.49
C ASP A 19 5.03 7.50 -6.91
N ILE A 20 5.05 7.69 -5.58
CA ILE A 20 6.16 8.34 -4.87
C ILE A 20 7.47 7.56 -5.07
N LEU A 21 7.43 6.22 -5.00
CA LEU A 21 8.60 5.38 -5.21
C LEU A 21 9.11 5.47 -6.66
N VAL A 22 8.21 5.51 -7.64
CA VAL A 22 8.55 5.73 -9.05
C VAL A 22 9.18 7.11 -9.25
N GLU A 23 8.62 8.16 -8.66
CA GLU A 23 9.20 9.51 -8.70
C GLU A 23 10.56 9.57 -8.03
N PHE A 24 10.75 8.86 -6.92
CA PHE A 24 12.05 8.74 -6.26
C PHE A 24 13.09 8.15 -7.21
N HIS A 25 12.84 7.00 -7.83
CA HIS A 25 13.78 6.40 -8.78
C HIS A 25 13.97 7.24 -10.05
N LYS A 26 12.95 7.98 -10.51
CA LYS A 26 13.10 8.97 -11.59
C LYS A 26 14.06 10.09 -11.20
N SER A 27 13.92 10.64 -9.98
CA SER A 27 14.79 11.71 -9.49
C SER A 27 16.25 11.27 -9.34
N GLN A 28 16.46 9.99 -9.03
CA GLN A 28 17.80 9.39 -8.90
C GLN A 28 18.36 8.89 -10.24
N GLY A 29 17.56 8.89 -11.32
CA GLY A 29 17.94 8.30 -12.61
C GLY A 29 18.08 6.78 -12.58
N THR A 30 17.52 6.10 -11.56
CA THR A 30 17.63 4.64 -11.37
C THR A 30 16.36 3.89 -11.78
N LEU A 31 15.33 4.57 -12.32
CA LEU A 31 14.05 3.93 -12.64
C LEU A 31 14.18 2.70 -13.55
N GLU A 32 15.14 2.72 -14.49
CA GLU A 32 15.33 1.64 -15.45
C GLU A 32 16.21 0.50 -14.90
N THR A 33 16.73 0.61 -13.67
CA THR A 33 17.51 -0.47 -13.08
C THR A 33 16.60 -1.64 -12.71
N PRO A 34 17.09 -2.89 -12.86
CA PRO A 34 16.33 -4.07 -12.46
C PRO A 34 15.97 -4.06 -10.97
N GLU A 35 16.82 -3.44 -10.13
CA GLU A 35 16.59 -3.27 -8.69
C GLU A 35 15.39 -2.37 -8.41
N ALA A 36 15.31 -1.20 -9.06
CA ALA A 36 14.19 -0.27 -8.90
C ALA A 36 12.88 -0.89 -9.37
N GLN A 37 12.90 -1.59 -10.51
CA GLN A 37 11.72 -2.29 -11.02
C GLN A 37 11.27 -3.42 -10.08
N ALA A 38 12.21 -4.18 -9.51
CA ALA A 38 11.92 -5.21 -8.54
C ALA A 38 11.31 -4.63 -7.25
N GLU A 39 11.84 -3.52 -6.74
CA GLU A 39 11.32 -2.84 -5.55
C GLU A 39 9.89 -2.32 -5.79
N ILE A 40 9.65 -1.67 -6.93
CA ILE A 40 8.31 -1.17 -7.32
C ILE A 40 7.32 -2.34 -7.45
N ALA A 41 7.71 -3.44 -8.09
CA ALA A 41 6.86 -4.61 -8.26
C ALA A 41 6.55 -5.28 -6.91
N GLN A 42 7.55 -5.44 -6.04
CA GLN A 42 7.38 -5.99 -4.70
C GLN A 42 6.42 -5.12 -3.87
N LYS A 43 6.59 -3.79 -3.91
CA LYS A 43 5.72 -2.86 -3.18
C LYS A 43 4.27 -2.93 -3.65
N ARG A 44 4.05 -3.03 -4.96
CA ARG A 44 2.71 -3.23 -5.54
C ARG A 44 2.05 -4.51 -5.03
N ALA A 45 2.78 -5.63 -5.07
CA ALA A 45 2.28 -6.92 -4.60
C ALA A 45 1.95 -6.90 -3.11
N GLU A 46 2.80 -6.30 -2.27
CA GLU A 46 2.55 -6.18 -0.82
C GLU A 46 1.28 -5.38 -0.52
N ILE A 47 1.08 -4.25 -1.21
CA ILE A 47 -0.12 -3.42 -1.04
C ILE A 47 -1.38 -4.18 -1.44
N GLU A 48 -1.34 -4.89 -2.57
CA GLU A 48 -2.48 -5.68 -3.05
C GLU A 48 -2.82 -6.82 -2.09
N GLN A 49 -1.83 -7.57 -1.61
CA GLN A 49 -2.03 -8.64 -0.64
C GLN A 49 -2.63 -8.11 0.67
N ARG A 50 -2.07 -7.04 1.24
CA ARG A 50 -2.59 -6.47 2.49
C ARG A 50 -4.00 -5.89 2.34
N ARG A 51 -4.35 -5.37 1.16
CA ARG A 51 -5.72 -4.93 0.85
C ARG A 51 -6.69 -6.10 0.80
N ALA A 52 -6.30 -7.22 0.20
CA ALA A 52 -7.10 -8.44 0.19
C ALA A 52 -7.35 -8.95 1.61
N GLU A 53 -6.31 -9.03 2.44
CA GLU A 53 -6.44 -9.43 3.85
C GLU A 53 -7.36 -8.51 4.66
N LEU A 54 -7.35 -7.20 4.37
CA LEU A 54 -8.26 -6.24 5.01
C LEU A 54 -9.71 -6.44 4.57
N GLU A 55 -9.95 -6.72 3.29
CA GLU A 55 -11.30 -6.99 2.78
C GLU A 55 -11.84 -8.30 3.36
N ASP A 56 -11.02 -9.35 3.47
CA ASP A 56 -11.39 -10.61 4.11
C ASP A 56 -11.79 -10.40 5.58
N LYS A 57 -10.97 -9.66 6.34
CA LYS A 57 -11.27 -9.31 7.75
C LYS A 57 -12.54 -8.48 7.87
N LYS A 58 -12.76 -7.53 6.97
CA LYS A 58 -13.99 -6.72 6.94
C LYS A 58 -15.21 -7.63 6.70
N GLN A 59 -15.11 -8.58 5.79
CA GLN A 59 -16.18 -9.52 5.51
C GLN A 59 -16.47 -10.45 6.71
N GLU A 60 -15.42 -10.94 7.39
CA GLU A 60 -15.57 -11.70 8.64
C GLU A 60 -16.30 -10.88 9.72
N LEU A 61 -15.92 -9.61 9.91
CA LEU A 61 -16.55 -8.74 10.90
C LEU A 61 -18.02 -8.43 10.55
N LEU A 62 -18.33 -8.20 9.28
CA LEU A 62 -19.71 -8.01 8.82
C LEU A 62 -20.56 -9.26 9.09
N ASN A 63 -20.02 -10.44 8.84
CA ASN A 63 -20.71 -11.70 9.13
C ASN A 63 -20.96 -11.90 10.63
N ARG A 64 -20.07 -11.40 11.50
CA ARG A 64 -20.26 -11.42 12.96
C ARG A 64 -21.30 -10.41 13.43
N LEU A 65 -21.38 -9.25 12.79
CA LEU A 65 -22.37 -8.20 13.13
C LEU A 65 -23.80 -8.59 12.72
N ASN A 66 -23.94 -9.31 11.60
CA ASN A 66 -25.24 -9.75 11.08
C ASN A 66 -25.77 -11.03 11.78
N LYS A 67 -25.12 -11.49 12.84
CA LYS A 67 -25.44 -12.72 13.59
C LYS A 67 -25.91 -12.39 14.99
#